data_AF-A0A959ZH68-F1
#
_entry.id   AF-A0A959ZH68-F1
#
_cell.length_a   1.000
_cell.length_b   1.000
_cell.length_c   1.000
_cell.angle_alpha   90.00
_cell.angle_beta   90.00
_cell.angle_gamma   90.00
#
_symmetry.space_group_name_H-M   'P 1'
#
loop_
_entity.id
_entity.type
_entity.pdbx_description
1 polymer ?
#
loop_
_entity_poly.entity_id
_entity_poly.type
_entity_poly.pdbx_seq_one_letter_code
_entity_poly.pdbx_strand_id
1 'polypeptide(L)'
;LVTETCVLHPKLNSDLLMAAALVHDIGKTGEFTYGAEIGLSERGRTLGHLQIGAELIGAARERAGLEAAERDALLSTVMCHHGTDALRLRNFPSAEAIALYRLNALDAQVKTALEHGLT
;
A
#
# COMPACT_ATOMS: atom_id res chain seq x y z
N LEU A 1 -14.00 0.79 -2.94
CA LEU A 1 -13.52 -0.56 -2.56
C LEU A 1 -13.28 -0.68 -1.06
N VAL A 2 -12.43 0.16 -0.46
CA VAL A 2 -12.14 0.11 0.99
C VAL A 2 -13.38 0.37 1.83
N THR A 3 -14.12 1.45 1.57
CA THR A 3 -15.34 1.81 2.30
C THR A 3 -16.34 0.68 2.33
N GLU A 4 -16.63 0.08 1.18
CA GLU A 4 -17.57 -1.03 1.03
C GLU A 4 -17.08 -2.28 1.76
N THR A 5 -15.76 -2.53 1.74
CA THR A 5 -15.15 -3.65 2.48
C THR A 5 -15.31 -3.48 3.98
N CYS A 6 -15.12 -2.26 4.51
CA CYS A 6 -15.33 -1.97 5.93
C CYS A 6 -16.81 -2.09 6.34
N VAL A 7 -17.76 -1.75 5.45
CA VAL A 7 -19.19 -1.98 5.69
C VAL A 7 -19.50 -3.48 5.80
N LEU A 8 -18.91 -4.31 4.93
CA LEU A 8 -19.11 -5.76 4.95
C LEU A 8 -18.35 -6.47 6.10
N HIS A 9 -17.24 -5.88 6.56
CA HIS A 9 -16.41 -6.39 7.64
C HIS A 9 -16.23 -5.34 8.75
N PRO A 10 -17.23 -5.12 9.62
CA PRO A 10 -17.22 -4.02 10.60
C PRO A 10 -16.13 -4.10 11.68
N LYS A 11 -15.42 -5.23 11.76
CA LYS A 11 -14.28 -5.41 12.68
C LYS A 11 -12.96 -4.86 12.13
N LEU A 12 -12.92 -4.49 10.85
CA LEU A 12 -11.75 -3.84 10.27
C LEU A 12 -11.66 -2.41 10.81
N ASN A 13 -10.43 -1.98 11.13
CA ASN A 13 -10.13 -0.59 11.37
C ASN A 13 -10.20 0.18 10.04
N SER A 14 -11.28 0.94 9.84
CA SER A 14 -11.53 1.71 8.62
C SER A 14 -10.47 2.78 8.38
N ASP A 15 -10.04 3.46 9.43
CA ASP A 15 -9.11 4.58 9.32
C ASP A 15 -7.73 4.09 8.92
N LEU A 16 -7.28 2.98 9.52
CA LEU A 16 -6.04 2.31 9.15
C LEU A 16 -6.08 1.80 7.70
N LEU A 17 -7.14 1.09 7.30
CA LEU A 17 -7.22 0.54 5.95
C LEU A 17 -7.34 1.65 4.89
N MET A 18 -8.07 2.72 5.18
CA MET A 18 -8.18 3.89 4.29
C MET A 18 -6.83 4.60 4.16
N ALA A 19 -6.16 4.88 5.28
CA ALA A 19 -4.84 5.49 5.27
C ALA A 19 -3.85 4.64 4.48
N ALA A 20 -3.81 3.32 4.74
CA ALA A 20 -2.93 2.40 4.03
C ALA A 20 -3.22 2.35 2.53
N ALA A 21 -4.49 2.31 2.13
CA ALA A 21 -4.87 2.33 0.72
C ALA A 21 -4.43 3.61 0.00
N LEU A 22 -4.48 4.76 0.67
CA LEU A 22 -4.03 6.04 0.09
C LEU A 22 -2.52 6.12 -0.07
N VAL A 23 -1.75 5.51 0.84
CA VAL A 23 -0.28 5.71 0.90
C VAL A 23 0.54 4.48 0.50
N HIS A 24 -0.08 3.35 0.17
CA HIS A 24 0.66 2.09 -0.06
C HIS A 24 1.76 2.21 -1.13
N ASP A 25 1.52 3.05 -2.13
CA ASP A 25 2.42 3.30 -3.26
C ASP A 25 3.14 4.66 -3.19
N ILE A 26 3.08 5.37 -2.04
CA ILE A 26 3.64 6.74 -1.92
C ILE A 26 5.14 6.79 -2.26
N GLY A 27 5.87 5.70 -2.05
CA GLY A 27 7.28 5.60 -2.39
C GLY A 27 7.58 5.69 -3.89
N LYS A 28 6.60 5.46 -4.77
CA LYS A 28 6.76 5.64 -6.23
C LYS A 28 7.12 7.08 -6.61
N THR A 29 6.76 8.06 -5.76
CA THR A 29 7.15 9.46 -5.93
C THR A 29 8.66 9.68 -5.87
N GLY A 30 9.40 8.84 -5.13
CA GLY A 30 10.86 8.85 -5.08
C GLY A 30 11.53 7.72 -5.87
N GLU A 31 10.78 6.69 -6.28
CA GLU A 31 11.27 5.56 -7.08
C GLU A 31 11.53 5.97 -8.53
N PHE A 32 10.66 6.81 -9.10
CA PHE A 32 10.73 7.23 -10.49
C PHE A 32 11.19 8.69 -10.65
N THR A 33 11.84 8.97 -11.77
CA THR A 33 12.07 10.32 -12.29
C THR A 33 11.06 10.62 -13.38
N TYR A 34 10.50 11.82 -13.35
CA TYR A 34 9.46 12.26 -14.28
C TYR A 34 10.05 13.26 -15.26
N GLY A 35 10.08 12.90 -16.55
CA GLY A 35 10.59 13.73 -17.64
C GLY A 35 9.86 13.44 -18.94
N ALA A 36 10.54 13.55 -20.09
CA ALA A 36 9.97 13.11 -21.37
C ALA A 36 9.60 11.62 -21.37
N GLU A 37 10.30 10.83 -20.57
CA GLU A 37 9.99 9.43 -20.27
C GLU A 37 9.98 9.21 -18.75
N ILE A 38 9.22 8.21 -18.30
CA ILE A 38 9.28 7.74 -16.92
C ILE A 38 10.53 6.87 -16.76
N GLY A 39 11.48 7.34 -15.96
CA GLY A 39 12.73 6.65 -15.67
C GLY A 39 12.81 6.19 -14.21
N LEU A 40 13.74 5.28 -13.90
CA LEU A 40 14.07 4.91 -12.53
C LEU A 40 15.09 5.90 -11.92
N SER A 41 14.78 6.42 -10.74
CA SER A 41 15.72 7.23 -9.97
C SER A 41 16.88 6.38 -9.42
N GLU A 42 18.01 7.00 -9.08
CA GLU A 42 19.11 6.29 -8.44
C GLU A 42 18.66 5.65 -7.12
N ARG A 43 17.86 6.38 -6.34
CA ARG A 43 17.28 5.91 -5.10
C ARG A 43 16.31 4.74 -5.33
N GLY A 44 15.48 4.83 -6.36
CA GLY A 44 14.55 3.78 -6.78
C GLY A 44 15.26 2.49 -7.15
N ARG A 45 16.37 2.56 -7.90
CA ARG A 45 17.18 1.38 -8.27
C ARG A 45 17.74 0.62 -7.05
N THR A 46 18.09 1.34 -5.98
CA THR A 46 18.72 0.74 -4.80
C THR A 46 17.72 0.28 -3.75
N LEU A 47 16.65 1.05 -3.52
CA LEU A 47 15.73 0.84 -2.40
C LEU A 47 14.35 0.30 -2.82
N GLY A 48 13.86 0.68 -3.99
CA GLY A 48 12.47 0.46 -4.41
C GLY A 48 11.43 1.26 -3.61
N HIS A 49 10.19 1.32 -4.10
CA HIS A 49 9.14 2.14 -3.49
C HIS A 49 8.73 1.70 -2.08
N LEU A 50 8.81 0.41 -1.73
CA LEU A 50 8.42 -0.04 -0.38
C LEU A 50 9.29 0.61 0.70
N GLN A 51 10.61 0.56 0.52
CA GLN A 51 11.55 1.15 1.47
C GLN A 51 11.44 2.68 1.48
N ILE A 52 11.32 3.32 0.31
CA ILE A 52 11.13 4.77 0.20
C ILE A 52 9.82 5.20 0.88
N GLY A 53 8.73 4.46 0.67
CA GLY A 53 7.43 4.71 1.28
C GLY A 53 7.47 4.58 2.80
N ALA A 54 8.15 3.56 3.32
CA ALA A 54 8.33 3.38 4.77
C ALA A 54 9.04 4.57 5.42
N GLU A 55 10.07 5.12 4.76
CA GLU A 55 10.75 6.33 5.23
C GLU A 55 9.85 7.57 5.22
N LEU A 56 9.07 7.75 4.14
CA LEU A 56 8.13 8.87 4.03
C LEU A 56 7.04 8.82 5.10
N ILE A 57 6.46 7.64 5.33
CA ILE A 57 5.45 7.41 6.37
C ILE A 57 6.06 7.64 7.77
N GLY A 58 7.26 7.11 8.02
CA GLY A 58 7.98 7.29 9.28
C GLY A 58 8.27 8.77 9.58
N ALA A 59 8.75 9.52 8.58
CA ALA A 59 9.03 10.96 8.72
C ALA A 59 7.75 11.81 8.89
N ALA A 60 6.62 11.35 8.37
CA ALA A 60 5.35 12.06 8.49
C ALA A 60 4.65 11.88 9.84
N ARG A 61 5.06 10.90 10.67
CA ARG A 61 4.41 10.52 11.95
C ARG A 61 4.04 11.73 12.82
N GLU A 62 5.02 12.53 13.22
CA GLU A 62 4.82 13.65 14.16
C GLU A 62 3.88 14.70 13.56
N ARG A 63 4.04 15.00 12.27
CA ARG A 63 3.19 15.97 11.56
C ARG A 63 1.75 15.48 11.38
N ALA A 64 1.56 14.17 11.29
CA ALA A 64 0.26 13.53 11.19
C ALA A 64 -0.38 13.28 12.56
N GLY A 65 0.33 13.56 13.67
CA GLY A 65 -0.15 13.28 15.03
C GLY A 65 -0.33 11.80 15.31
N LEU A 66 0.42 10.92 14.62
CA LEU A 66 0.29 9.47 14.78
C LEU A 66 1.04 8.97 16.01
N GLU A 67 0.36 8.17 16.82
CA GLU A 67 1.03 7.40 17.86
C GLU A 67 1.97 6.36 17.24
N ALA A 68 2.98 5.93 18.01
CA ALA A 68 3.98 4.98 17.51
C ALA A 68 3.34 3.68 17.01
N ALA A 69 2.34 3.18 17.75
CA ALA A 69 1.60 1.97 17.41
C ALA A 69 0.75 2.12 16.13
N GLU A 70 0.14 3.29 15.90
CA GLU A 70 -0.65 3.55 14.69
C GLU A 70 0.26 3.61 13.46
N ARG A 71 1.42 4.25 13.60
CA ARG A 71 2.45 4.28 12.57
C ARG A 71 2.95 2.87 12.25
N ASP A 72 3.20 2.04 13.25
CA ASP A 72 3.67 0.66 13.07
C ASP A 72 2.60 -0.22 12.41
N ALA A 73 1.33 -0.04 12.78
CA ALA A 73 0.19 -0.70 12.14
C ALA A 73 0.06 -0.29 10.66
N LEU A 74 0.20 1.01 10.35
CA LEU A 74 0.18 1.52 8.99
C LEU A 74 1.33 0.96 8.15
N LEU A 75 2.57 1.02 8.67
CA LEU A 75 3.74 0.47 8.00
C LEU A 75 3.58 -1.02 7.73
N SER A 76 3.25 -1.82 8.74
CA SER A 76 3.11 -3.28 8.58
C SER A 76 2.01 -3.66 7.59
N THR A 77 0.92 -2.88 7.52
CA THR A 77 -0.16 -3.04 6.54
C THR A 77 0.32 -2.71 5.13
N VAL A 78 0.94 -1.54 4.93
CA VAL A 78 1.46 -1.08 3.63
C VAL A 78 2.53 -2.03 3.08
N MET A 79 3.43 -2.54 3.92
CA MET A 79 4.51 -3.43 3.48
C MET A 79 4.00 -4.76 2.89
N CYS A 80 2.75 -5.14 3.16
CA CYS A 80 2.15 -6.37 2.66
C CYS A 80 1.28 -6.18 1.41
N HIS A 81 1.22 -4.98 0.80
CA HIS A 81 0.23 -4.69 -0.26
C HIS A 81 0.47 -5.42 -1.60
N HIS A 82 1.68 -5.93 -1.84
CA HIS A 82 1.99 -6.87 -2.94
C HIS A 82 1.77 -8.34 -2.57
N GLY A 83 1.33 -8.59 -1.33
CA GLY A 83 1.22 -9.90 -0.73
C GLY A 83 2.49 -10.31 -0.01
N THR A 84 2.38 -11.39 0.75
CA THR A 84 3.52 -12.11 1.30
C THR A 84 4.00 -13.17 0.30
N ASP A 85 5.23 -13.66 0.43
CA ASP A 85 5.68 -14.86 -0.30
C ASP A 85 4.61 -15.94 -0.37
N ALA A 86 4.49 -16.63 -1.51
CA ALA A 86 3.42 -17.61 -1.76
C ALA A 86 3.32 -18.73 -0.70
N LEU A 87 4.42 -19.01 0.01
CA LEU A 87 4.49 -19.99 1.10
C LEU A 87 4.00 -19.44 2.47
N ARG A 88 3.62 -18.16 2.54
CA ARG A 88 3.45 -17.38 3.78
C ARG A 88 2.12 -16.66 3.90
N LEU A 89 1.04 -17.15 3.27
CA LEU A 89 -0.32 -16.60 3.46
C LEU A 89 -0.78 -16.49 4.93
N ARG A 90 -0.07 -17.15 5.87
CA ARG A 90 -0.27 -17.04 7.33
C ARG A 90 0.51 -15.89 8.02
N ASN A 91 1.30 -15.11 7.28
CA ASN A 91 2.21 -14.09 7.85
C ASN A 91 1.70 -12.66 7.72
N PHE A 92 0.45 -12.44 7.31
CA PHE A 92 -0.11 -11.09 7.36
C PHE A 92 -0.23 -10.64 8.82
N PRO A 93 0.22 -9.42 9.16
CA PRO A 93 0.21 -8.93 10.54
C PRO A 93 -1.19 -8.59 11.04
N SER A 94 -2.16 -8.36 10.14
CA SER A 94 -3.52 -7.94 10.46
C SER A 94 -4.52 -8.30 9.36
N ALA A 95 -5.81 -8.18 9.67
CA ALA A 95 -6.87 -8.35 8.69
C ALA A 95 -6.89 -7.22 7.64
N GLU A 96 -6.50 -6.00 8.04
CA GLU A 96 -6.34 -4.84 7.17
C GLU A 96 -5.23 -5.07 6.15
N ALA A 97 -4.13 -5.72 6.52
CA ALA A 97 -3.05 -6.06 5.59
C ALA A 97 -3.52 -7.06 4.52
N ILE A 98 -4.31 -8.05 4.90
CA ILE A 98 -4.94 -8.99 3.97
C ILE A 98 -5.91 -8.24 3.05
N ALA A 99 -6.76 -7.39 3.61
CA ALA A 99 -7.74 -6.61 2.86
C ALA A 99 -7.04 -5.70 1.85
N LEU A 100 -6.03 -4.93 2.26
CA LEU A 100 -5.27 -4.04 1.37
C LEU A 100 -4.66 -4.82 0.20
N TYR A 101 -3.97 -5.93 0.48
CA TYR A 101 -3.39 -6.77 -0.57
C TYR A 101 -4.43 -7.25 -1.58
N ARG A 102 -5.57 -7.76 -1.10
CA ARG A 102 -6.63 -8.30 -1.97
C ARG A 102 -7.30 -7.21 -2.78
N LEU A 103 -7.60 -6.06 -2.17
CA LEU A 103 -8.22 -4.94 -2.84
C LEU A 103 -7.28 -4.34 -3.90
N ASN A 104 -5.99 -4.18 -3.58
CA ASN A 104 -4.99 -3.71 -4.53
C ASN A 104 -4.83 -4.66 -5.73
N ALA A 105 -4.72 -5.97 -5.47
CA ALA A 105 -4.62 -6.97 -6.53
C ALA A 105 -5.87 -7.01 -7.42
N LEU A 106 -7.07 -6.89 -6.83
CA LEU A 106 -8.32 -6.83 -7.57
C LEU A 106 -8.38 -5.58 -8.45
N ASP A 107 -8.09 -4.40 -7.90
CA ASP A 107 -8.12 -3.13 -8.63
C ASP A 107 -7.17 -3.16 -9.83
N ALA A 108 -5.93 -3.61 -9.62
CA ALA A 108 -4.93 -3.74 -10.69
C ALA A 108 -5.38 -4.70 -11.80
N GLN A 109 -5.96 -5.85 -11.44
CA GLN A 109 -6.45 -6.84 -12.41
C GLN A 109 -7.66 -6.33 -13.20
N VAL A 110 -8.64 -5.74 -12.52
CA VAL A 110 -9.83 -5.18 -13.16
C VAL A 110 -9.44 -4.05 -14.10
N LYS A 111 -8.61 -3.11 -13.65
CA LYS A 111 -8.09 -2.02 -14.48
C LYS A 111 -7.40 -2.56 -15.74
N THR A 112 -6.51 -3.53 -15.56
CA THR A 112 -5.79 -4.16 -16.68
C THR A 112 -6.75 -4.85 -17.66
N ALA A 113 -7.76 -5.57 -17.16
CA ALA A 113 -8.74 -6.25 -18.01
C ALA A 113 -9.58 -5.26 -18.84
N LEU A 114 -10.03 -4.17 -18.21
CA LEU A 114 -10.79 -3.11 -18.87
C LEU A 114 -9.94 -2.38 -19.93
N GLU A 115 -8.68 -2.05 -19.62
CA GLU A 115 -7.73 -1.44 -20.58
C GLU A 115 -7.47 -2.34 -21.80
N HIS A 116 -7.57 -3.66 -21.64
CA HIS A 116 -7.45 -4.64 -22.73
C HIS A 116 -8.80 -5.01 -23.38
N GLY A 117 -9.88 -4.28 -23.09
CA GLY A 117 -11.16 -4.41 -23.79
C GLY A 117 -12.04 -5.57 -23.33
N LEU A 118 -11.79 -6.14 -22.15
CA LEU A 118 -12.69 -7.11 -21.54
C LEU A 118 -13.90 -6.38 -20.95
N THR A 119 -15.06 -6.52 -21.58
CA THR A 119 -16.33 -5.84 -21.21
C THR A 119 -17.24 -6.72 -20.39
#